data_AF-A0A1B9F3V4-F1
#
_entry.id   AF-A0A1B9F3V4-F1
#
_cell.length_a   1.000
_cell.length_b   1.000
_cell.length_c   1.000
_cell.angle_alpha   90.00
_cell.angle_beta   90.00
_cell.angle_gamma   90.00
#
_symmetry.space_group_name_H-M   'P 1'
#
loop_
_entity.id
_entity.type
_entity.pdbx_description
1 polymer ?
#
loop_
_entity_poly.entity_id
_entity_poly.type
_entity_poly.pdbx_seq_one_letter_code
_entity_poly.pdbx_strand_id
1 'polypeptide(L)'
;MTAIRQIEVDLPCGAFYDLAHLVMDLNGTITVDGELIEGVLERLKAISEVLNIHIITADTNQTVDSVREQLASIPDIVFHSLKSGRGDLQKLEYIESIGREHTAAIGNGCNDALMLKEAALGLCIMGREGASIEALLASNAVFPHICDALDIFLKPSRLIATLRK
;
A
#
# COMPACT_ATOMS: atom_id res chain seq x y z
N MET A 1 -17.51 -12.91 -16.21
CA MET A 1 -16.36 -12.08 -16.61
C MET A 1 -16.00 -11.27 -15.39
N THR A 2 -14.91 -11.61 -14.70
CA THR A 2 -14.39 -10.81 -13.59
C THR A 2 -13.94 -9.49 -14.20
N ALA A 3 -14.44 -8.35 -13.69
CA ALA A 3 -13.99 -7.05 -14.16
C ALA A 3 -12.48 -6.93 -13.95
N ILE A 4 -11.78 -6.33 -14.93
CA ILE A 4 -10.36 -6.05 -14.81
C ILE A 4 -10.21 -4.93 -13.76
N ARG A 5 -9.53 -5.23 -12.65
CA ARG A 5 -9.21 -4.27 -11.59
C ARG A 5 -7.88 -3.60 -11.91
N GLN A 6 -7.92 -2.43 -12.53
CA GLN A 6 -6.75 -1.69 -12.99
C GLN A 6 -6.98 -0.17 -12.98
N ILE A 7 -5.95 0.59 -12.66
CA ILE A 7 -5.93 2.07 -12.71
C ILE A 7 -4.79 2.50 -13.64
N GLU A 8 -5.13 3.27 -14.67
CA GLU A 8 -4.18 3.91 -15.56
C GLU A 8 -4.10 5.41 -15.28
N VAL A 9 -2.88 5.95 -15.09
CA VAL A 9 -2.65 7.38 -14.89
C VAL A 9 -1.51 7.86 -15.77
N ASP A 10 -1.84 8.71 -16.73
CA ASP A 10 -0.88 9.43 -17.56
C ASP A 10 -0.48 10.75 -16.90
N LEU A 11 0.81 10.91 -16.60
CA LEU A 11 1.36 12.16 -16.13
C LEU A 11 1.78 13.03 -17.32
N PRO A 12 1.48 14.34 -17.32
CA PRO A 12 1.85 15.26 -18.41
C PRO A 12 3.34 15.30 -18.77
N CYS A 13 4.22 14.80 -17.91
CA CYS A 13 5.66 14.70 -18.12
C CYS A 13 6.11 13.41 -18.84
N GLY A 14 5.17 12.59 -19.34
CA GLY A 14 5.42 11.35 -20.07
C GLY A 14 5.66 10.12 -19.18
N ALA A 15 5.47 10.24 -17.87
CA ALA A 15 5.44 9.10 -16.96
C ALA A 15 4.02 8.50 -16.93
N PHE A 16 3.94 7.18 -16.92
CA PHE A 16 2.67 6.45 -16.95
C PHE A 16 2.63 5.42 -15.83
N TYR A 17 1.52 5.38 -15.11
CA TYR A 17 1.24 4.36 -14.11
C TYR A 17 0.16 3.44 -14.63
N ASP A 18 0.46 2.15 -14.59
CA ASP A 18 -0.49 1.08 -14.85
C ASP A 18 -0.56 0.17 -13.63
N LEU A 19 -1.54 0.39 -12.76
CA LEU A 19 -1.60 -0.23 -11.44
C LEU A 19 -2.71 -1.28 -11.39
N ALA A 20 -2.35 -2.51 -11.02
CA ALA A 20 -3.29 -3.61 -10.78
C ALA A 20 -3.30 -4.07 -9.32
N HIS A 21 -2.24 -3.76 -8.56
CA HIS A 21 -2.05 -4.20 -7.19
C HIS A 21 -1.83 -3.01 -6.25
N LEU A 22 -2.50 -3.04 -5.09
CA LEU A 22 -2.19 -2.20 -3.93
C LEU A 22 -1.64 -3.10 -2.82
N VAL A 23 -0.38 -2.90 -2.47
CA VAL A 23 0.32 -3.63 -1.42
C VAL A 23 0.56 -2.68 -0.25
N MET A 24 0.18 -3.07 0.96
CA MET A 24 0.35 -2.25 2.15
C MET A 24 1.00 -3.03 3.26
N ASP A 25 1.90 -2.38 4.01
CA ASP A 25 2.24 -2.84 5.34
C ASP A 25 1.04 -2.71 6.29
N LEU A 26 1.05 -3.50 7.38
CA LEU A 26 0.00 -3.47 8.39
C LEU A 26 0.25 -2.36 9.43
N ASN A 27 1.26 -2.57 10.29
CA ASN A 27 1.51 -1.76 11.48
C ASN A 27 2.27 -0.48 11.14
N GLY A 28 1.83 0.67 11.66
CA GLY A 28 2.36 1.98 11.27
C GLY A 28 1.86 2.50 9.92
N THR A 29 1.08 1.70 9.20
CA THR A 29 0.53 2.04 7.88
C THR A 29 -1.01 2.08 7.89
N ILE A 30 -1.69 0.93 7.98
CA ILE A 30 -3.17 0.88 8.06
C ILE A 30 -3.70 0.73 9.49
N THR A 31 -2.83 0.33 10.43
CA THR A 31 -3.11 0.32 11.87
C THR A 31 -2.20 1.30 12.62
N VAL A 32 -2.64 1.71 13.81
CA VAL A 32 -1.81 2.37 14.83
C VAL A 32 -2.01 1.62 16.14
N ASP A 33 -0.91 1.24 16.80
CA ASP A 33 -0.93 0.43 18.03
C ASP A 33 -1.74 -0.88 17.88
N GLY A 34 -1.78 -1.44 16.66
CA GLY A 34 -2.51 -2.66 16.33
C GLY A 34 -4.00 -2.48 16.00
N GLU A 35 -4.53 -1.26 16.10
CA GLU A 35 -5.93 -0.97 15.79
C GLU A 35 -6.09 -0.38 14.39
N LEU A 36 -7.08 -0.83 13.62
CA LEU A 36 -7.37 -0.30 12.29
C LEU A 36 -7.74 1.18 12.37
N ILE A 37 -7.09 1.99 11.54
CA ILE A 37 -7.32 3.44 11.51
C ILE A 37 -8.73 3.74 10.95
N GLU A 38 -9.43 4.66 11.60
CA GLU A 38 -10.76 5.13 11.17
C GLU A 38 -10.73 5.61 9.71
N GLY A 39 -11.70 5.16 8.91
CA GLY A 39 -11.83 5.53 7.51
C GLY A 39 -11.03 4.66 6.54
N VAL A 40 -10.18 3.74 7.02
CA VAL A 40 -9.46 2.79 6.15
C VAL A 40 -10.42 1.79 5.51
N LEU A 41 -11.34 1.21 6.30
CA LEU A 41 -12.28 0.18 5.83
C LEU A 41 -13.08 0.64 4.60
N GLU A 42 -13.68 1.83 4.66
CA GLU A 42 -14.53 2.38 3.60
C GLU A 42 -13.72 2.63 2.32
N ARG A 43 -12.46 3.06 2.46
CA ARG A 43 -11.56 3.31 1.34
C ARG A 43 -11.08 2.02 0.71
N LEU A 44 -10.67 1.05 1.51
CA LEU A 44 -10.27 -0.25 0.98
C LEU A 44 -11.43 -0.95 0.27
N LYS A 45 -12.66 -0.80 0.76
CA LYS A 45 -13.86 -1.30 0.07
C LYS A 45 -14.09 -0.61 -1.28
N ALA A 46 -13.85 0.68 -1.38
CA ALA A 46 -13.95 1.38 -2.67
C ALA A 46 -12.79 1.00 -3.61
N ILE A 47 -11.58 0.83 -3.08
CA ILE A 47 -10.39 0.48 -3.84
C ILE A 47 -10.45 -0.97 -4.33
N SER A 48 -11.07 -1.89 -3.59
CA SER A 48 -11.18 -3.30 -4.00
C SER A 48 -11.97 -3.49 -5.29
N GLU A 49 -12.76 -2.49 -5.72
CA GLU A 49 -13.46 -2.52 -7.01
C GLU A 49 -12.53 -2.21 -8.19
N VAL A 50 -11.36 -1.61 -7.94
CA VAL A 50 -10.44 -1.09 -8.98
C VAL A 50 -9.01 -1.61 -8.86
N LEU A 51 -8.60 -2.15 -7.72
CA LEU A 51 -7.27 -2.76 -7.51
C LEU A 51 -7.39 -4.06 -6.71
N ASN A 52 -6.42 -4.95 -6.90
CA ASN A 52 -6.25 -6.12 -6.03
C ASN A 52 -5.50 -5.70 -4.76
N ILE A 53 -6.07 -6.00 -3.59
CA ILE A 53 -5.54 -5.54 -2.31
C ILE A 53 -4.73 -6.65 -1.63
N HIS A 54 -3.52 -6.29 -1.22
CA HIS A 54 -2.57 -7.16 -0.54
C HIS A 54 -2.11 -6.48 0.75
N ILE A 55 -2.18 -7.18 1.87
CA ILE A 55 -1.68 -6.71 3.16
C ILE A 55 -0.52 -7.62 3.57
N ILE A 56 0.67 -7.06 3.72
CA ILE A 56 1.86 -7.77 4.16
C ILE A 56 2.13 -7.45 5.63
N THR A 57 2.46 -8.46 6.43
CA THR A 57 2.78 -8.25 7.85
C THR A 57 3.78 -9.27 8.37
N ALA A 58 4.66 -8.83 9.26
CA ALA A 58 5.51 -9.72 10.07
C ALA A 58 4.87 -10.08 11.42
N ASP A 59 3.76 -9.42 11.78
CA ASP A 59 3.07 -9.65 13.04
C ASP A 59 2.32 -10.98 13.02
N THR A 60 2.30 -11.66 14.17
CA THR A 60 1.67 -12.98 14.32
C THR A 60 0.39 -12.90 15.14
N ASN A 61 -0.69 -13.36 14.49
CA ASN A 61 -1.98 -13.81 15.01
C ASN A 61 -2.91 -12.72 15.55
N GLN A 62 -2.66 -12.03 16.67
CA GLN A 62 -3.74 -11.24 17.31
C GLN A 62 -4.17 -10.00 16.49
N THR A 63 -3.21 -9.14 16.12
CA THR A 63 -3.49 -7.93 15.31
C THR A 63 -4.08 -8.30 13.96
N VAL A 64 -3.47 -9.29 13.31
CA VAL A 64 -3.84 -9.70 11.95
C VAL A 64 -5.25 -10.28 11.92
N ASP A 65 -5.62 -11.10 12.91
CA ASP A 65 -6.94 -11.71 12.97
C ASP A 65 -8.03 -10.67 13.27
N SER A 66 -7.76 -9.71 14.17
CA SER A 66 -8.65 -8.56 14.41
C SER A 66 -8.87 -7.73 13.14
N VAL A 67 -7.79 -7.36 12.44
CA VAL A 67 -7.90 -6.59 11.20
C VAL A 67 -8.61 -7.39 10.10
N ARG A 68 -8.35 -8.69 9.98
CA ARG A 68 -9.07 -9.56 9.05
C ARG A 68 -10.58 -9.56 9.32
N GLU A 69 -11.00 -9.64 10.58
CA GLU A 69 -12.41 -9.60 10.95
C GLU A 69 -13.04 -8.25 10.57
N GLN A 70 -12.37 -7.14 10.88
CA GLN A 70 -12.85 -5.81 10.52
C GLN A 70 -12.96 -5.61 9.00
N LEU A 71 -12.02 -6.19 8.23
CA LEU A 71 -11.99 -6.11 6.78
C LEU A 71 -12.80 -7.22 6.07
N ALA A 72 -13.46 -8.12 6.81
CA ALA A 72 -14.16 -9.29 6.25
C ALA A 72 -15.30 -8.95 5.28
N SER A 73 -15.80 -7.70 5.31
CA SER A 73 -16.81 -7.22 4.36
C SER A 73 -16.26 -6.92 2.95
N ILE A 74 -14.94 -6.93 2.78
CA ILE A 74 -14.26 -6.71 1.51
C ILE A 74 -13.84 -8.06 0.94
N PRO A 75 -14.35 -8.48 -0.23
CA PRO A 75 -13.95 -9.73 -0.84
C PRO A 75 -12.50 -9.64 -1.34
N ASP A 76 -11.81 -10.78 -1.34
CA ASP A 76 -10.54 -11.00 -2.04
C ASP A 76 -9.33 -10.18 -1.56
N ILE A 77 -9.31 -9.71 -0.30
CA ILE A 77 -8.06 -9.18 0.29
C ILE A 77 -7.09 -10.34 0.55
N VAL A 78 -5.88 -10.24 0.01
CA VAL A 78 -4.80 -11.21 0.24
C VAL A 78 -3.95 -10.77 1.42
N PHE A 79 -3.91 -11.58 2.47
CA PHE A 79 -2.97 -11.36 3.58
C PHE A 79 -1.73 -12.23 3.40
N HIS A 80 -0.55 -11.61 3.33
CA HIS A 80 0.73 -12.28 3.23
C HIS A 80 1.54 -12.13 4.52
N SER A 81 1.73 -13.23 5.24
CA SER A 81 2.52 -13.24 6.47
C SER A 81 3.99 -13.52 6.15
N LEU A 82 4.87 -12.65 6.62
CA LEU A 82 6.32 -12.77 6.48
C LEU A 82 6.86 -13.82 7.45
N LYS A 83 7.97 -14.45 7.04
CA LYS A 83 8.75 -15.32 7.92
C LYS A 83 9.78 -14.49 8.69
N SER A 84 10.27 -15.05 9.79
CA SER A 84 11.38 -14.46 10.55
C SER A 84 12.60 -14.21 9.66
N GLY A 85 13.26 -13.05 9.85
CA GLY A 85 14.46 -12.68 9.11
C GLY A 85 14.34 -11.32 8.44
N ARG A 86 14.84 -11.22 7.20
CA ARG A 86 14.88 -9.99 6.41
C ARG A 86 13.51 -9.68 5.80
N GLY A 87 12.68 -8.96 6.54
CA GLY A 87 11.34 -8.58 6.11
C GLY A 87 11.32 -7.65 4.89
N ASP A 88 12.35 -6.80 4.75
CA ASP A 88 12.57 -5.94 3.58
C ASP A 88 12.74 -6.73 2.28
N LEU A 89 13.60 -7.75 2.30
CA LEU A 89 13.83 -8.60 1.13
C LEU A 89 12.59 -9.42 0.78
N GLN A 90 11.88 -9.93 1.79
CA GLN A 90 10.65 -10.70 1.55
C GLN A 90 9.51 -9.83 1.00
N LYS A 91 9.38 -8.57 1.45
CA LYS A 91 8.41 -7.62 0.88
C LYS A 91 8.73 -7.29 -0.58
N LEU A 92 10.01 -7.09 -0.91
CA LEU A 92 10.45 -6.92 -2.29
C LEU A 92 10.14 -8.15 -3.15
N GLU A 93 10.51 -9.35 -2.69
CA GLU A 93 10.23 -10.61 -3.38
C GLU A 93 8.72 -10.79 -3.62
N TYR A 94 7.89 -10.40 -2.66
CA TYR A 94 6.44 -10.47 -2.82
C TYR A 94 5.94 -9.60 -3.97
N ILE A 95 6.33 -8.32 -4.03
CA ILE A 95 5.88 -7.44 -5.13
C ILE A 95 6.45 -7.87 -6.48
N GLU A 96 7.66 -8.43 -6.52
CA GLU A 96 8.23 -9.03 -7.72
C GLU A 96 7.39 -10.22 -8.20
N SER A 97 6.88 -11.05 -7.29
CA SER A 97 6.08 -12.23 -7.63
C SER A 97 4.71 -11.92 -8.24
N ILE A 98 4.16 -10.72 -7.97
CA ILE A 98 2.85 -10.28 -8.47
C ILE A 98 2.93 -9.23 -9.59
N GLY A 99 4.14 -8.77 -9.94
CA GLY A 99 4.38 -7.73 -10.95
C GLY A 99 4.60 -6.35 -10.31
N ARG A 100 5.86 -6.04 -9.98
CA ARG A 100 6.23 -4.80 -9.28
C ARG A 100 5.95 -3.54 -10.11
N GLU A 101 6.06 -3.65 -11.43
CA GLU A 101 5.75 -2.62 -12.42
C GLU A 101 4.26 -2.28 -12.50
N HIS A 102 3.40 -3.13 -11.91
CA HIS A 102 1.96 -2.92 -11.79
C HIS A 102 1.49 -2.73 -10.34
N THR A 103 2.44 -2.48 -9.44
CA THR A 103 2.17 -2.43 -8.00
C THR A 103 2.33 -1.01 -7.47
N ALA A 104 1.32 -0.54 -6.74
CA ALA A 104 1.46 0.54 -5.78
C ALA A 104 1.73 -0.04 -4.39
N ALA A 105 2.71 0.50 -3.69
CA ALA A 105 3.12 0.06 -2.37
C ALA A 105 2.97 1.18 -1.34
N ILE A 106 2.48 0.87 -0.14
CA ILE A 106 2.37 1.80 0.98
C ILE A 106 3.05 1.23 2.22
N GLY A 107 3.86 2.04 2.88
CA GLY A 107 4.61 1.65 4.07
C GLY A 107 5.19 2.83 4.81
N ASN A 108 5.86 2.58 5.94
CA ASN A 108 6.51 3.61 6.75
C ASN A 108 7.83 3.12 7.40
N GLY A 109 8.01 1.82 7.59
CA GLY A 109 9.14 1.23 8.28
C GLY A 109 10.39 1.05 7.42
N CYS A 110 11.55 0.85 8.04
CA CYS A 110 12.79 0.54 7.30
C CYS A 110 12.63 -0.74 6.46
N ASN A 111 11.81 -1.69 6.95
CA ASN A 111 11.50 -2.91 6.22
C ASN A 111 10.61 -2.69 4.99
N ASP A 112 10.07 -1.50 4.76
CA ASP A 112 9.29 -1.18 3.56
C ASP A 112 10.14 -0.58 2.44
N ALA A 113 11.34 -0.07 2.76
CA ALA A 113 12.10 0.79 1.86
C ALA A 113 12.37 0.14 0.49
N LEU A 114 12.72 -1.15 0.46
CA LEU A 114 12.96 -1.86 -0.81
C LEU A 114 11.68 -2.03 -1.63
N MET A 115 10.57 -2.39 -0.99
CA MET A 115 9.27 -2.52 -1.63
C MET A 115 8.80 -1.17 -2.20
N LEU A 116 8.91 -0.09 -1.41
CA LEU A 116 8.53 1.26 -1.84
C LEU A 116 9.35 1.76 -3.02
N LYS A 117 10.66 1.47 -3.02
CA LYS A 117 11.57 1.89 -4.07
C LYS A 117 11.31 1.19 -5.40
N GLU A 118 11.03 -0.12 -5.36
CA GLU A 118 10.97 -0.96 -6.56
C GLU A 118 9.55 -1.14 -7.10
N ALA A 119 8.52 -0.80 -6.33
CA ALA A 119 7.15 -0.70 -6.81
C ALA A 119 7.04 0.41 -7.88
N ALA A 120 6.07 0.26 -8.80
CA ALA A 120 5.76 1.32 -9.76
C ALA A 120 5.46 2.64 -9.06
N LEU A 121 4.66 2.58 -7.98
CA LEU A 121 4.33 3.73 -7.15
C LEU A 121 4.53 3.41 -5.65
N GLY A 122 5.60 3.89 -5.04
CA GLY A 122 5.84 3.83 -3.60
C GLY A 122 5.33 5.06 -2.87
N LEU A 123 4.49 4.86 -1.85
CA LEU A 123 3.94 5.92 -1.00
C LEU A 123 4.37 5.70 0.46
N CYS A 124 4.97 6.72 1.07
CA CYS A 124 5.35 6.67 2.48
C CYS A 124 4.30 7.35 3.37
N ILE A 125 3.93 6.73 4.48
CA ILE A 125 3.04 7.32 5.48
C ILE A 125 3.86 7.80 6.67
N MET A 126 3.79 9.10 7.00
CA MET A 126 4.43 9.63 8.21
C MET A 126 3.76 9.06 9.47
N GLY A 127 2.43 8.99 9.47
CA GLY A 127 1.64 8.31 10.49
C GLY A 127 1.83 8.89 11.89
N ARG A 128 1.31 8.16 12.88
CA ARG A 128 1.44 8.52 14.32
C ARG A 128 2.62 7.83 14.99
N GLU A 129 3.07 6.72 14.43
CA GLU A 129 4.23 5.94 14.90
C GLU A 129 5.55 6.43 14.28
N GLY A 130 5.47 7.40 13.37
CA GLY A 130 6.60 7.94 12.62
C GLY A 130 6.90 7.14 11.34
N ALA A 131 7.80 7.69 10.53
CA ALA A 131 8.34 7.05 9.34
C ALA A 131 9.85 7.00 9.41
N SER A 132 10.42 5.89 8.94
CA SER A 132 11.86 5.81 8.76
C SER A 132 12.33 6.76 7.66
N ILE A 133 13.50 7.35 7.86
CA ILE A 133 14.15 8.19 6.83
C ILE A 133 14.37 7.37 5.55
N GLU A 134 14.67 6.08 5.70
CA GLU A 134 14.91 5.17 4.59
C GLU A 134 13.65 4.97 3.72
N ALA A 135 12.49 4.70 4.32
CA ALA A 135 11.21 4.62 3.60
C ALA A 135 10.83 5.95 2.96
N LEU A 136 11.05 7.06 3.67
CA LEU A 136 10.74 8.40 3.17
C LEU A 136 11.51 8.70 1.89
N LEU A 137 12.83 8.46 1.89
CA LEU A 137 13.69 8.70 0.73
C LEU A 137 13.51 7.67 -0.40
N ALA A 138 13.00 6.48 -0.10
CA ALA A 138 12.70 5.44 -1.07
C ALA A 138 11.37 5.66 -1.81
N SER A 139 10.46 6.47 -1.28
CA SER A 139 9.11 6.67 -1.81
C SER A 139 9.04 7.74 -2.91
N ASN A 140 8.02 7.66 -3.77
CA ASN A 140 7.70 8.69 -4.76
C ASN A 140 6.97 9.89 -4.13
N ALA A 141 6.13 9.64 -3.12
CA ALA A 141 5.38 10.67 -2.41
C ALA A 141 5.18 10.28 -0.94
N VAL A 142 5.00 11.31 -0.11
CA VAL A 142 4.86 11.18 1.34
C VAL A 142 3.52 11.77 1.78
N PHE A 143 2.79 11.05 2.63
CA PHE A 143 1.51 11.47 3.17
C PHE A 143 1.56 11.57 4.70
N PRO A 144 0.88 12.56 5.30
CA PRO A 144 0.73 12.61 6.74
C PRO A 144 -0.13 11.46 7.27
N HIS A 145 -1.14 11.03 6.50
CA HIS A 145 -2.14 10.05 6.94
C HIS A 145 -2.50 9.05 5.84
N ILE A 146 -2.74 7.79 6.21
CA ILE A 146 -3.07 6.70 5.27
C ILE A 146 -4.30 6.98 4.42
N CYS A 147 -5.35 7.55 5.01
CA CYS A 147 -6.57 7.89 4.28
C CYS A 147 -6.33 8.87 3.12
N ASP A 148 -5.35 9.78 3.23
CA ASP A 148 -4.99 10.70 2.15
C ASP A 148 -4.25 9.97 1.03
N ALA A 149 -3.39 9.01 1.37
CA ALA A 149 -2.70 8.16 0.42
C ALA A 149 -3.67 7.21 -0.31
N LEU A 150 -4.62 6.61 0.40
CA LEU A 150 -5.64 5.75 -0.19
C LEU A 150 -6.57 6.54 -1.14
N ASP A 151 -6.91 7.78 -0.78
CA ASP A 151 -7.74 8.63 -1.63
C ASP A 151 -7.11 8.92 -3.01
N ILE A 152 -5.78 8.76 -3.18
CA ILE A 152 -5.14 8.96 -4.48
C ILE A 152 -5.66 7.98 -5.54
N PHE A 153 -5.95 6.73 -5.15
CA PHE A 153 -6.47 5.71 -6.06
C PHE A 153 -7.93 5.99 -6.45
N LEU A 154 -8.68 6.66 -5.57
CA LEU A 154 -10.07 7.06 -5.83
C LEU A 154 -10.17 8.40 -6.57
N LYS A 155 -9.09 9.20 -6.56
CA LYS A 155 -9.01 10.53 -7.18
C LYS A 155 -7.68 10.68 -7.93
N PRO A 156 -7.52 10.08 -9.12
CA PRO A 156 -6.26 10.08 -9.87
C PRO A 156 -5.66 11.47 -10.14
N SER A 157 -6.49 12.52 -10.18
CA SER A 157 -6.02 13.91 -10.30
C SER A 157 -5.08 14.35 -9.17
N ARG A 158 -5.19 13.76 -7.97
CA ARG A 158 -4.28 14.00 -6.85
C ARG A 158 -2.88 13.43 -7.10
N LEU A 159 -2.78 12.28 -7.76
CA LEU A 159 -1.50 11.71 -8.17
C LEU A 159 -0.80 12.63 -9.17
N ILE A 160 -1.55 13.09 -10.18
CA ILE A 160 -1.04 14.03 -11.19
C ILE A 160 -0.55 15.32 -10.54
N ALA A 161 -1.35 15.91 -9.63
CA ALA A 161 -0.97 17.14 -8.95
C ALA A 161 0.33 17.00 -8.12
N THR A 162 0.55 15.81 -7.55
CA THR A 162 1.70 15.52 -6.69
C THR A 162 2.97 15.22 -7.49
N LEU A 163 2.86 14.46 -8.59
CA LEU A 163 4.02 13.87 -9.29
C LEU A 163 4.34 14.46 -10.67
N ARG A 164 3.47 15.31 -11.24
CA ARG A 164 3.81 16.02 -12.48
C ARG A 164 5.06 16.88 -12.30
N LYS A 165 5.86 16.99 -13.36
CA LYS A 165 7.04 17.85 -13.41
C LYS A 165 6.77 19.11 -14.22
#